data_AF-A0A1M5BU42-F1
#
_entry.id   AF-A0A1M5BU42-F1
#
_cell.length_a   1.000
_cell.length_b   1.000
_cell.length_c   1.000
_cell.angle_alpha   90.00
_cell.angle_beta   90.00
_cell.angle_gamma   90.00
#
_symmetry.space_group_name_H-M   'P 1'
#
loop_
_entity.id
_entity.type
_entity.pdbx_description
1 polymer ?
#
loop_
_entity_poly.entity_id
_entity_poly.type
_entity_poly.pdbx_seq_one_letter_code
_entity_poly.pdbx_strand_id
1 'polypeptide(L)'
;MRLFSKIFSGVFTILFVWAALLQYNDPDAFMWYIIYGIAAGASFLFFLGKLNLLIPVVLSFAYLIAAWIFWPDHFEGVSIGSGNIDNIEHARESLGLIINALVMLFYAWRVKVVRALNI
;
A
#
# COMPACT_ATOMS: atom_id res chain seq x y z
N MET A 1 -20.01 -1.56 8.88
CA MET A 1 -18.82 -2.39 8.51
C MET A 1 -18.60 -3.50 9.54
N ARG A 2 -18.22 -4.70 9.08
CA ARG A 2 -17.90 -5.85 9.94
C ARG A 2 -16.61 -5.59 10.74
N LEU A 3 -16.52 -6.16 11.95
CA LEU A 3 -15.39 -6.00 12.87
C LEU A 3 -14.03 -6.33 12.20
N PHE A 4 -13.96 -7.43 11.45
CA PHE A 4 -12.76 -7.82 10.71
C PHE A 4 -12.25 -6.70 9.79
N SER A 5 -13.12 -6.06 9.00
CA SER A 5 -12.73 -4.97 8.09
C SER A 5 -12.19 -3.75 8.84
N LYS A 6 -12.71 -3.46 10.04
CA LYS A 6 -12.21 -2.38 10.89
C LYS A 6 -10.84 -2.72 11.47
N ILE A 7 -10.65 -3.92 12.02
CA ILE A 7 -9.36 -4.35 12.55
C ILE A 7 -8.30 -4.35 11.44
N PHE A 8 -8.64 -4.94 10.29
CA PHE A 8 -7.74 -5.01 9.13
C PHE A 8 -7.29 -3.61 8.69
N SER A 9 -8.22 -2.66 8.53
CA SER A 9 -7.87 -1.29 8.12
C SER A 9 -7.13 -0.48 9.19
N GLY A 10 -7.44 -0.69 10.47
CA GLY A 10 -6.68 -0.09 11.57
C GLY A 10 -5.23 -0.56 11.58
N VAL A 11 -5.00 -1.88 11.44
CA VAL A 11 -3.66 -2.45 11.35
C VAL A 11 -2.89 -1.90 10.15
N PHE A 12 -3.50 -1.90 8.95
CA PHE A 12 -2.82 -1.37 7.75
C PHE A 12 -2.58 0.14 7.80
N THR A 13 -3.44 0.91 8.47
CA THR A 13 -3.16 2.33 8.72
C THR A 13 -1.84 2.49 9.50
N ILE A 14 -1.67 1.73 10.58
CA ILE A 14 -0.44 1.76 11.40
C ILE A 14 0.76 1.26 10.60
N LEU A 15 0.61 0.14 9.88
CA LEU A 15 1.70 -0.43 9.08
C LEU A 15 2.15 0.50 7.95
N PHE A 16 1.25 1.22 7.29
CA PHE A 16 1.65 2.18 6.25
C PHE A 16 2.31 3.43 6.84
N VAL A 17 1.87 3.91 8.00
CA VAL A 17 2.61 4.97 8.73
C VAL A 17 4.00 4.48 9.11
N TRP A 18 4.12 3.26 9.63
CA TRP A 18 5.40 2.65 9.95
C TRP A 18 6.30 2.51 8.70
N ALA A 19 5.75 2.04 7.59
CA ALA A 19 6.47 1.93 6.33
C ALA A 19 6.99 3.29 5.84
N ALA A 20 6.16 4.34 5.91
CA ALA A 20 6.62 5.70 5.62
C ALA A 20 7.80 6.09 6.52
N LEU A 21 7.72 5.84 7.84
CA LEU A 21 8.78 6.20 8.77
C LEU A 21 10.09 5.46 8.51
N LEU A 22 10.06 4.22 8.01
CA LEU A 22 11.28 3.45 7.71
C LEU A 22 12.09 4.01 6.54
N GLN A 23 11.46 4.82 5.68
CA GLN A 23 12.06 5.35 4.44
C GLN A 23 12.97 6.55 4.69
N TYR A 24 13.17 6.97 5.94
CA TYR A 24 13.97 8.15 6.27
C TYR A 24 15.44 8.06 5.87
N ASN A 25 15.94 6.85 5.65
CA ASN A 25 17.31 6.61 5.21
C ASN A 25 17.46 6.63 3.68
N ASP A 26 16.35 6.66 2.93
CA ASP A 26 16.37 6.58 1.48
C ASP A 26 16.56 7.97 0.84
N PRO A 27 17.33 8.05 -0.26
CA PRO A 27 17.62 9.33 -0.92
C PRO A 27 16.36 10.03 -1.45
N ASP A 28 15.29 9.28 -1.72
CA ASP A 28 14.00 9.72 -2.23
C ASP A 28 12.85 9.59 -1.21
N ALA A 29 13.19 9.58 0.10
CA ALA A 29 12.27 9.44 1.22
C ALA A 29 10.95 10.23 1.10
N PHE A 30 11.01 11.47 0.58
CA PHE A 30 9.82 12.32 0.45
C PHE A 30 8.75 11.71 -0.48
N MET A 31 9.15 11.07 -1.57
CA MET A 31 8.24 10.37 -2.48
C MET A 31 7.56 9.22 -1.74
N TRP A 32 8.32 8.42 -1.01
CA TRP A 32 7.81 7.29 -0.25
C TRP A 32 6.90 7.69 0.91
N TYR A 33 7.21 8.80 1.59
CA TYR A 33 6.31 9.39 2.60
C TYR A 33 4.94 9.73 2.01
N ILE A 34 4.91 10.27 0.78
CA ILE A 34 3.65 10.56 0.08
C ILE A 34 2.93 9.27 -0.29
N ILE A 35 3.64 8.31 -0.91
CA ILE A 35 3.07 7.03 -1.36
C ILE A 35 2.40 6.28 -0.20
N TYR A 36 3.14 6.07 0.88
CA TYR A 36 2.64 5.37 2.07
C TYR A 36 1.66 6.25 2.88
N GLY A 37 1.83 7.56 2.89
CA GLY A 37 0.89 8.50 3.52
C GLY A 37 -0.50 8.47 2.86
N ILE A 38 -0.57 8.39 1.53
CA ILE A 38 -1.82 8.20 0.78
C ILE A 38 -2.45 6.85 1.14
N ALA A 39 -1.66 5.77 1.21
CA ALA A 39 -2.15 4.45 1.58
C ALA A 39 -2.70 4.42 3.03
N ALA A 40 -2.00 5.07 3.96
CA ALA A 40 -2.43 5.23 5.35
C ALA A 40 -3.72 6.04 5.44
N GLY A 41 -3.81 7.17 4.72
CA GLY A 41 -5.00 8.02 4.67
C GLY A 41 -6.22 7.28 4.11
N ALA A 42 -6.05 6.54 3.01
CA ALA A 42 -7.12 5.71 2.44
C ALA A 42 -7.58 4.61 3.42
N SER A 43 -6.64 3.95 4.09
CA SER A 43 -6.93 2.94 5.13
C SER A 43 -7.71 3.54 6.30
N PHE A 44 -7.34 4.74 6.75
CA PHE A 44 -8.03 5.44 7.83
C PHE A 44 -9.43 5.90 7.41
N LEU A 45 -9.59 6.44 6.20
CA LEU A 45 -10.91 6.78 5.67
C LEU A 45 -11.81 5.54 5.53
N PHE A 46 -11.24 4.39 5.16
CA PHE A 46 -11.97 3.13 5.13
C PHE A 46 -12.38 2.70 6.53
N PHE A 47 -11.49 2.81 7.53
CA PHE A 47 -11.78 2.52 8.93
C PHE A 47 -12.95 3.37 9.47
N LEU A 48 -13.02 4.64 9.09
CA LEU A 48 -14.12 5.56 9.42
C LEU A 48 -15.40 5.33 8.60
N GLY A 49 -15.36 4.48 7.57
CA GLY A 49 -16.49 4.21 6.68
C GLY A 49 -16.76 5.34 5.68
N LYS A 50 -15.77 6.20 5.45
CA LYS A 50 -15.88 7.40 4.58
C LYS A 50 -15.15 7.24 3.24
N LEU A 51 -14.49 6.10 2.99
CA LEU A 51 -13.75 5.88 1.75
C LEU A 51 -14.71 5.70 0.57
N ASN A 52 -14.62 6.60 -0.42
CA ASN A 52 -15.37 6.47 -1.66
C ASN A 52 -14.74 5.38 -2.55
N LEU A 53 -15.57 4.51 -3.16
CA LEU A 53 -15.17 3.39 -4.00
C LEU A 53 -14.14 3.74 -5.10
N LEU A 54 -14.24 4.92 -5.71
CA LEU A 54 -13.33 5.30 -6.80
C LEU A 54 -11.87 5.40 -6.33
N ILE A 55 -11.64 5.89 -5.11
CA ILE A 55 -10.30 6.11 -4.54
C ILE A 55 -9.49 4.81 -4.46
N PRO A 56 -9.93 3.75 -3.75
CA PRO A 56 -9.16 2.50 -3.68
C PRO A 56 -9.05 1.78 -5.02
N VAL A 57 -10.00 1.96 -5.95
CA VAL A 57 -9.86 1.41 -7.31
C VAL A 57 -8.68 2.07 -8.03
N VAL A 58 -8.65 3.40 -8.08
CA VAL A 58 -7.57 4.15 -8.73
C VAL A 58 -6.23 3.86 -8.07
N LEU A 59 -6.17 3.89 -6.73
CA LEU A 59 -4.93 3.60 -5.99
C LEU A 59 -4.45 2.17 -6.20
N SER A 60 -5.36 1.18 -6.28
CA SER A 60 -4.97 -0.21 -6.57
C SER A 60 -4.21 -0.31 -7.89
N PHE A 61 -4.70 0.31 -8.96
CA PHE A 61 -4.01 0.29 -10.25
C PHE A 61 -2.75 1.14 -10.24
N ALA A 62 -2.79 2.33 -9.64
CA ALA A 62 -1.63 3.21 -9.54
C ALA A 62 -0.45 2.53 -8.83
N TYR A 63 -0.70 1.81 -7.73
CA TYR A 63 0.34 1.08 -7.01
C TYR A 63 0.85 -0.16 -7.77
N LEU A 64 0.01 -0.86 -8.54
CA LEU A 64 0.48 -1.94 -9.42
C LEU A 64 1.37 -1.42 -10.55
N ILE A 65 0.99 -0.30 -11.16
CA ILE A 65 1.79 0.36 -12.20
C ILE A 65 3.11 0.84 -11.60
N ALA A 66 3.08 1.46 -10.43
CA ALA A 66 4.30 1.86 -9.72
C ALA A 66 5.18 0.65 -9.40
N ALA A 67 4.63 -0.44 -8.87
CA ALA A 67 5.40 -1.65 -8.58
C ALA A 67 6.07 -2.25 -9.82
N TRP A 68 5.46 -2.10 -10.99
CA TRP A 68 6.07 -2.49 -12.26
C TRP A 68 7.20 -1.55 -12.69
N ILE A 69 7.02 -0.23 -12.52
CA ILE A 69 8.02 0.79 -12.88
C ILE A 69 9.26 0.68 -11.98
N PHE A 70 9.07 0.46 -10.69
CA PHE A 70 10.15 0.34 -9.69
C PHE A 70 10.70 -1.09 -9.59
N TRP A 71 10.24 -2.02 -10.42
CA TRP A 71 10.72 -3.40 -10.35
C TRP A 71 12.22 -3.44 -10.65
N PRO A 72 13.03 -4.21 -9.90
CA PRO A 72 14.48 -4.27 -10.12
C PRO A 72 14.82 -4.89 -11.47
N ASP A 73 15.93 -4.43 -12.08
CA ASP A 73 16.46 -5.00 -13.32
C ASP A 73 16.78 -6.49 -13.15
N HIS A 74 17.31 -6.86 -11.97
CA HIS A 74 17.54 -8.24 -11.58
C HIS A 74 16.97 -8.50 -10.19
N PHE A 75 16.03 -9.44 -10.08
CA PHE A 75 15.49 -9.83 -8.79
C PHE A 75 16.50 -10.70 -8.03
N GLU A 76 17.12 -10.12 -7.00
CA GLU A 76 18.12 -10.78 -6.14
C GLU A 76 17.59 -11.11 -4.74
N GLY A 77 16.28 -10.94 -4.54
CA GLY A 77 15.61 -11.11 -3.25
C GLY A 77 15.51 -9.80 -2.46
N VAL A 78 15.25 -9.92 -1.15
CA VAL A 78 15.00 -8.79 -0.24
C VAL A 78 16.00 -8.71 0.92
N SER A 79 16.95 -9.66 0.97
CA SER A 79 17.94 -9.75 2.04
C SER A 79 19.07 -8.78 1.78
N ILE A 80 19.38 -7.92 2.76
CA ILE A 80 20.53 -7.01 2.66
C ILE A 80 21.82 -7.84 2.67
N GLY A 81 22.75 -7.51 1.78
CA GLY A 81 24.08 -8.14 1.69
C GLY A 81 24.16 -9.39 0.78
N SER A 82 23.06 -9.78 0.11
CA SER A 82 23.04 -10.94 -0.79
C SER A 82 23.18 -10.59 -2.28
N GLY A 83 23.51 -9.35 -2.62
CA GLY A 83 23.54 -8.88 -4.01
C GLY A 83 23.78 -7.38 -4.13
N ASN A 84 23.44 -6.83 -5.29
CA ASN A 84 23.42 -5.41 -5.52
C ASN A 84 22.33 -4.76 -4.66
N ILE A 85 22.74 -3.77 -3.86
CA ILE A 85 21.85 -3.10 -2.91
C ILE A 85 20.67 -2.39 -3.61
N ASP A 86 20.89 -1.82 -4.79
CA ASP A 86 19.86 -1.08 -5.53
C ASP A 86 18.75 -2.04 -6.02
N ASN A 87 19.14 -3.21 -6.53
CA ASN A 87 18.19 -4.26 -6.92
C ASN A 87 17.37 -4.76 -5.72
N ILE A 88 18.02 -4.92 -4.57
CA ILE A 88 17.37 -5.37 -3.34
C ILE A 88 16.38 -4.31 -2.83
N GLU A 89 16.74 -3.03 -2.86
CA GLU A 89 15.84 -1.96 -2.40
C GLU A 89 14.64 -1.81 -3.34
N HIS A 90 14.86 -1.74 -4.65
CA HIS A 90 13.78 -1.73 -5.65
C HIS A 90 12.85 -2.96 -5.51
N ALA A 91 13.39 -4.14 -5.18
CA ALA A 91 12.58 -5.32 -4.89
C ALA A 91 11.69 -5.11 -3.66
N ARG A 92 12.25 -4.59 -2.56
CA ARG A 92 11.52 -4.33 -1.30
C ARG A 92 10.42 -3.30 -1.48
N GLU A 93 10.74 -2.19 -2.14
CA GLU A 93 9.82 -1.10 -2.45
C GLU A 93 8.68 -1.57 -3.37
N SER A 94 9.00 -2.28 -4.45
CA SER A 94 8.01 -2.83 -5.38
C SER A 94 7.08 -3.84 -4.72
N LEU A 95 7.60 -4.70 -3.85
CA LEU A 95 6.77 -5.61 -3.05
C LEU A 95 5.87 -4.85 -2.06
N GLY A 96 6.38 -3.78 -1.45
CA GLY A 96 5.59 -2.85 -0.64
C GLY A 96 4.44 -2.22 -1.43
N LEU A 97 4.70 -1.78 -2.67
CA LEU A 97 3.68 -1.24 -3.58
C LEU A 97 2.63 -2.30 -3.97
N ILE A 98 3.03 -3.55 -4.18
CA ILE A 98 2.09 -4.66 -4.43
C ILE A 98 1.19 -4.87 -3.20
N ILE A 99 1.74 -4.84 -1.98
CA ILE A 99 0.95 -4.91 -0.75
C ILE A 99 -0.05 -3.75 -0.68
N ASN A 100 0.39 -2.52 -0.95
CA ASN A 100 -0.50 -1.35 -1.00
C ASN A 100 -1.64 -1.57 -2.00
N ALA A 101 -1.34 -2.06 -3.21
CA ALA A 101 -2.32 -2.35 -4.23
C ALA A 101 -3.36 -3.38 -3.78
N LEU A 102 -2.93 -4.50 -3.19
CA LEU A 102 -3.82 -5.57 -2.72
C LEU A 102 -4.73 -5.09 -1.60
N VAL A 103 -4.23 -4.26 -0.69
CA VAL A 103 -5.02 -3.66 0.39
C VAL A 103 -6.07 -2.71 -0.18
N MET A 104 -5.71 -1.87 -1.15
CA MET A 104 -6.66 -0.99 -1.83
C MET A 104 -7.73 -1.79 -2.59
N LEU A 105 -7.34 -2.85 -3.30
CA LEU A 105 -8.27 -3.74 -3.99
C LEU A 105 -9.27 -4.38 -3.01
N PHE A 106 -8.79 -4.83 -1.85
CA PHE A 106 -9.66 -5.34 -0.79
C PHE A 106 -10.65 -4.29 -0.31
N TYR A 107 -10.23 -3.04 -0.10
CA TYR A 107 -11.15 -1.95 0.27
C TYR A 107 -12.18 -1.66 -0.82
N ALA A 108 -11.76 -1.59 -2.08
CA ALA A 108 -12.68 -1.41 -3.21
C ALA A 108 -13.76 -2.50 -3.24
N TRP A 109 -13.35 -3.76 -3.12
CA TRP A 109 -14.28 -4.89 -3.04
C TRP A 109 -15.26 -4.74 -1.87
N ARG A 110 -14.76 -4.42 -0.66
CA ARG A 110 -15.60 -4.26 0.53
C ARG A 110 -16.59 -3.11 0.39
N VAL A 111 -16.17 -1.95 -0.12
CA VAL A 111 -17.07 -0.81 -0.36
C VAL A 111 -18.14 -1.18 -1.39
N LYS A 112 -17.76 -1.86 -2.48
CA LYS A 112 -18.72 -2.33 -3.50
C LYS A 112 -19.76 -3.28 -2.92
N VAL A 113 -19.34 -4.26 -2.12
CA VAL A 113 -20.24 -5.25 -1.50
C VAL A 113 -21.20 -4.58 -0.50
N VAL A 114 -20.70 -3.69 0.35
CA VAL A 114 -21.52 -2.93 1.31
C VAL A 114 -22.59 -2.11 0.59
N ARG A 115 -22.21 -1.39 -0.49
CA ARG A 115 -23.15 -0.63 -1.32
C ARG A 115 -24.17 -1.51 -2.03
N ALA A 116 -23.74 -2.64 -2.60
CA ALA A 116 -24.64 -3.55 -3.33
C ALA A 116 -25.66 -4.24 -2.42
N LEU A 117 -25.29 -4.47 -1.16
CA LEU A 117 -26.14 -5.16 -0.17
C LEU A 117 -26.98 -4.20 0.70
N ASN A 118 -26.82 -2.87 0.57
CA ASN A 118 -27.48 -1.87 1.42
C ASN A 118 -27.32 -2.11 2.94
N ILE A 119 -26.15 -2.60 3.37
CA ILE A 119 -25.80 -2.89 4.78
C ILE A 119 -24.64 -2.05 5.31
#